data_AF-A0A7R7BUK2-F1
#
_entry.id   AF-A0A7R7BUK2-F1
#
_cell.length_a   1.000
_cell.length_b   1.000
_cell.length_c   1.000
_cell.angle_alpha   90.00
_cell.angle_beta   90.00
_cell.angle_gamma   90.00
#
_symmetry.space_group_name_H-M   'P 1'
#
loop_
_entity.id
_entity.type
_entity.pdbx_description
1 polymer ?
#
loop_
_entity_poly.entity_id
_entity_poly.type
_entity_poly.pdbx_seq_one_letter_code
_entity_poly.pdbx_strand_id
1 'polypeptide(L)'
;MFEKVNQDIPLAGLNWFFDHAETISERSIDRIAALGGGIATQHRMAYQGEYFVERYGHGAAEATPPIAKMLEKGVHVSAGTDATRVASYNPWVSLSWMITGKTLGGMQLHPRHNCLDRETALRMWTENVTWFSNEEGKKGRIEKSQFADLIVPDKDFFSCAEDEISFLTSDLTMVGGKIVYGAGPFSDFNENDIPPAMPDWSPVRTFGGYAAWGEPEGAGKHSLRRTSIATCGCANNCNIHGHDHASAWTSQLPISDLKGFFGALGCACWAM
;
A
#
# COMPACT_ATOMS: atom_id res chain seq x y z
N MET A 1 12.22 -23.30 21.16
CA MET A 1 10.89 -23.71 21.68
C MET A 1 10.15 -24.54 20.63
N PHE A 2 9.73 -23.97 19.49
CA PHE A 2 8.95 -24.69 18.46
C PHE A 2 9.63 -25.96 17.93
N GLU A 3 10.94 -25.96 17.67
CA GLU A 3 11.65 -27.20 17.30
C GLU A 3 11.53 -28.31 18.35
N LYS A 4 11.55 -27.95 19.63
CA LYS A 4 11.39 -28.91 20.73
C LYS A 4 9.94 -29.43 20.76
N VAL A 5 8.96 -28.53 20.63
CA VAL A 5 7.55 -28.93 20.51
C VAL A 5 7.33 -29.84 19.32
N ASN A 6 7.97 -29.55 18.17
CA ASN A 6 7.85 -30.34 16.95
C ASN A 6 8.39 -31.77 17.08
N GLN A 7 9.30 -32.04 18.03
CA GLN A 7 9.76 -33.39 18.32
C GLN A 7 8.69 -34.23 19.02
N ASP A 8 7.86 -33.60 19.85
CA ASP A 8 6.82 -34.27 20.63
C ASP A 8 5.45 -34.23 19.92
N ILE A 9 5.14 -33.13 19.24
CA ILE A 9 3.90 -32.84 18.53
C ILE A 9 4.27 -32.26 17.15
N PRO A 10 4.26 -33.09 16.08
CA PRO A 10 4.63 -32.63 14.75
C PRO A 10 3.77 -31.46 14.26
N LEU A 11 4.45 -30.42 13.77
CA LEU A 11 3.83 -29.22 13.20
C LEU A 11 3.57 -29.34 11.69
N ALA A 12 4.11 -30.39 11.06
CA ALA A 12 3.94 -30.64 9.63
C ALA A 12 2.44 -30.74 9.28
N GLY A 13 2.03 -29.99 8.24
CA GLY A 13 0.64 -29.92 7.80
C GLY A 13 -0.23 -28.90 8.56
N LEU A 14 0.33 -28.19 9.54
CA LEU A 14 -0.33 -27.06 10.20
C LEU A 14 0.19 -25.74 9.63
N ASN A 15 -0.71 -24.80 9.33
CA ASN A 15 -0.36 -23.45 8.92
C ASN A 15 -0.12 -22.56 10.15
N TRP A 16 0.95 -22.85 10.90
CA TRP A 16 1.34 -22.09 12.09
C TRP A 16 2.27 -20.93 11.72
N PHE A 17 2.16 -19.80 12.43
CA PHE A 17 2.94 -18.61 12.11
C PHE A 17 3.19 -17.71 13.32
N PHE A 18 4.10 -16.75 13.13
CA PHE A 18 4.31 -15.63 14.04
C PHE A 18 3.77 -14.33 13.45
N ASP A 19 3.25 -13.44 14.30
CA ASP A 19 2.90 -12.08 13.93
C ASP A 19 4.05 -11.10 14.16
N HIS A 20 4.04 -10.03 13.37
CA HIS A 20 4.95 -8.89 13.38
C HIS A 20 6.39 -9.20 12.96
N ALA A 21 7.14 -9.90 13.82
CA ALA A 21 8.53 -10.29 13.61
C ALA A 21 9.48 -9.14 13.24
N GLU A 22 9.29 -7.92 13.75
CA GLU A 22 10.09 -6.75 13.34
C GLU A 22 11.58 -6.91 13.63
N THR A 23 11.94 -7.48 14.78
CA THR A 23 13.34 -7.66 15.19
C THR A 23 13.80 -9.10 15.09
N ILE A 24 13.21 -9.88 14.16
CA ILE A 24 13.57 -11.28 13.99
C ILE A 24 15.01 -11.44 13.49
N SER A 25 15.73 -12.40 14.04
CA SER A 25 17.08 -12.73 13.59
C SER A 25 17.07 -13.68 12.39
N GLU A 26 18.09 -13.61 11.53
CA GLU A 26 18.24 -14.52 10.38
C GLU A 26 18.17 -15.99 10.79
N ARG A 27 18.84 -16.35 11.89
CA ARG A 27 18.78 -17.70 12.45
C ARG A 27 17.35 -18.13 12.77
N SER A 28 16.48 -17.22 13.20
CA SER A 28 15.09 -17.55 13.48
C SER A 28 14.28 -17.70 12.20
N ILE A 29 14.56 -16.89 11.17
CA ILE A 29 13.98 -17.04 9.82
C ILE A 29 14.32 -18.43 9.27
N ASP A 30 15.60 -18.83 9.30
CA ASP A 30 16.04 -20.15 8.81
C ASP A 30 15.32 -21.31 9.52
N ARG A 31 15.10 -21.17 10.84
CA ARG A 31 14.43 -22.19 11.65
C ARG A 31 12.93 -22.26 11.39
N ILE A 32 12.28 -21.12 11.10
CA ILE A 32 10.86 -21.09 10.71
C ILE A 32 10.70 -21.75 9.34
N ALA A 33 11.55 -21.39 8.37
CA ALA A 33 11.56 -22.01 7.05
C ALA A 33 11.74 -23.53 7.13
N ALA A 34 12.71 -24.01 7.91
CA ALA A 34 12.99 -25.44 8.07
C ALA A 34 11.83 -26.24 8.69
N LEU A 35 10.93 -25.58 9.42
CA LEU A 35 9.76 -26.19 10.04
C LEU A 35 8.46 -25.94 9.24
N GLY A 36 8.53 -25.29 8.08
CA GLY A 36 7.37 -24.96 7.24
C GLY A 36 6.41 -23.95 7.87
N GLY A 37 6.89 -23.11 8.79
CA GLY A 37 6.07 -22.07 9.42
C GLY A 37 5.97 -20.79 8.59
N GLY A 38 5.07 -19.90 9.02
CA GLY A 38 4.88 -18.59 8.39
C GLY A 38 5.19 -17.40 9.28
N ILE A 39 5.20 -16.21 8.67
CA ILE A 39 5.30 -14.91 9.34
C ILE A 39 4.29 -13.95 8.71
N ALA A 40 3.37 -13.42 9.51
CA ALA A 40 2.48 -12.34 9.12
C ALA A 40 3.07 -11.00 9.57
N THR A 41 3.34 -10.11 8.63
CA THR A 41 4.01 -8.82 8.90
C THR A 41 3.04 -7.66 8.83
N GLN A 42 3.26 -6.63 9.63
CA GLN A 42 2.41 -5.44 9.64
C GLN A 42 3.23 -4.17 9.50
N HIS A 43 2.64 -3.16 8.84
CA HIS A 43 3.32 -1.93 8.44
C HIS A 43 3.46 -0.90 9.58
N ARG A 44 3.64 -1.35 10.84
CA ARG A 44 3.87 -0.48 12.01
C ARG A 44 5.02 0.49 11.76
N MET A 45 6.07 0.00 11.10
CA MET A 45 7.28 0.76 10.79
C MET A 45 7.04 1.92 9.82
N ALA A 46 5.92 1.93 9.08
CA ALA A 46 5.50 3.11 8.32
C ALA A 46 5.14 4.30 9.23
N TYR A 47 4.68 4.03 10.46
CA TYR A 47 4.25 5.04 11.43
C TYR A 47 5.31 5.33 12.50
N GLN A 48 6.04 4.30 12.92
CA GLN A 48 6.93 4.36 14.09
C GLN A 48 8.41 4.27 13.71
N GLY A 49 8.74 4.31 12.41
CA GLY A 49 10.10 4.16 11.93
C GLY A 49 11.05 5.20 12.52
N GLU A 50 10.64 6.47 12.58
CA GLU A 50 11.45 7.56 13.15
C GLU A 50 11.79 7.30 14.62
N TYR A 51 10.79 6.94 15.42
CA TYR A 51 10.98 6.61 16.83
C TYR A 51 11.88 5.37 17.02
N PHE A 52 11.74 4.37 16.14
CA PHE A 52 12.61 3.20 16.17
C PHE A 52 14.06 3.56 15.85
N VAL A 53 14.29 4.40 14.84
CA VAL A 53 15.62 4.89 14.47
C VAL A 53 16.23 5.71 15.60
N GLU A 54 15.48 6.57 16.26
CA GLU A 54 15.95 7.33 17.43
C GLU A 54 16.44 6.41 18.55
N ARG A 55 15.72 5.31 18.79
CA ARG A 55 16.00 4.40 19.90
C ARG A 55 17.09 3.37 19.61
N TYR A 56 17.15 2.85 18.39
CA TYR A 56 17.98 1.69 18.02
C TYR A 56 18.99 1.96 16.91
N GLY A 57 18.93 3.15 16.30
CA GLY A 57 19.77 3.54 15.18
C GLY A 57 19.24 3.09 13.82
N HIS A 58 19.70 3.78 12.78
CA HIS A 58 19.23 3.57 11.42
C HIS A 58 19.53 2.17 10.88
N GLY A 59 20.75 1.67 11.10
CA GLY A 59 21.17 0.35 10.61
C GLY A 59 20.34 -0.81 11.14
N ALA A 60 19.80 -0.70 12.37
CA ALA A 60 18.85 -1.69 12.88
C ALA A 60 17.50 -1.61 12.15
N ALA A 61 17.06 -0.41 11.81
CA ALA A 61 15.77 -0.16 11.18
C ALA A 61 15.70 -0.66 9.73
N GLU A 62 16.84 -0.67 9.01
CA GLU A 62 16.95 -1.11 7.61
C GLU A 62 16.44 -2.54 7.37
N ALA A 63 16.50 -3.39 8.40
CA ALA A 63 16.11 -4.80 8.35
C ALA A 63 14.92 -5.09 9.26
N THR A 64 14.03 -4.12 9.51
CA THR A 64 12.95 -4.24 10.51
C THR A 64 11.57 -3.99 9.87
N PRO A 65 10.72 -5.03 9.71
CA PRO A 65 11.08 -6.44 9.53
C PRO A 65 11.80 -6.70 8.19
N PRO A 66 12.64 -7.75 8.08
CA PRO A 66 13.39 -8.05 6.87
C PRO A 66 12.56 -8.88 5.85
N ILE A 67 11.46 -8.30 5.33
CA ILE A 67 10.46 -9.02 4.52
C ILE A 67 11.06 -9.69 3.28
N ALA A 68 11.85 -8.96 2.48
CA ALA A 68 12.48 -9.51 1.27
C ALA A 68 13.33 -10.76 1.57
N LYS A 69 14.06 -10.74 2.69
CA LYS A 69 14.89 -11.86 3.15
C LYS A 69 14.05 -13.05 3.62
N MET A 70 12.92 -12.81 4.29
CA MET A 70 12.01 -13.90 4.68
C MET A 70 11.48 -14.64 3.45
N LEU A 71 11.08 -13.90 2.42
CA LEU A 71 10.63 -14.44 1.14
C LEU A 71 11.74 -15.22 0.43
N GLU A 72 12.96 -14.67 0.36
CA GLU A 72 14.13 -15.34 -0.23
C GLU A 72 14.44 -16.68 0.45
N LYS A 73 14.24 -16.75 1.77
CA LYS A 73 14.46 -17.96 2.58
C LYS A 73 13.34 -19.00 2.47
N GLY A 74 12.29 -18.72 1.70
CA GLY A 74 11.16 -19.64 1.48
C GLY A 74 10.21 -19.76 2.67
N VAL A 75 10.20 -18.78 3.57
CA VAL A 75 9.19 -18.70 4.63
C VAL A 75 7.85 -18.34 3.98
N HIS A 76 6.74 -18.89 4.48
CA HIS A 76 5.42 -18.38 4.11
C HIS A 76 5.26 -16.98 4.72
N VAL A 77 5.18 -15.92 3.92
CA VAL A 77 5.06 -14.55 4.41
C VAL A 77 3.81 -13.89 3.86
N SER A 78 3.06 -13.19 4.71
CA SER A 78 1.94 -12.32 4.32
C SER A 78 2.04 -10.94 4.96
N ALA A 79 1.19 -10.03 4.51
CA ALA A 79 1.04 -8.71 5.09
C ALA A 79 -0.35 -8.53 5.71
N GLY A 80 -0.42 -7.69 6.74
CA GLY A 80 -1.64 -7.29 7.42
C GLY A 80 -1.53 -5.91 8.05
N THR A 81 -2.62 -5.43 8.64
CA THR A 81 -2.64 -4.12 9.29
C THR A 81 -2.44 -4.19 10.81
N ASP A 82 -2.97 -5.23 11.47
CA ASP A 82 -3.19 -5.23 12.93
C ASP A 82 -3.86 -3.90 13.38
N ALA A 83 -4.89 -3.52 12.63
CA ALA A 83 -5.54 -2.23 12.72
C ALA A 83 -6.25 -1.99 14.05
N THR A 84 -6.45 -0.69 14.34
CA THR A 84 -6.92 -0.05 15.60
C THR A 84 -5.88 0.04 16.71
N ARG A 85 -4.87 -0.84 16.73
CA ARG A 85 -3.81 -0.82 17.76
C ARG A 85 -2.44 -0.44 17.22
N VAL A 86 -2.05 -0.99 16.07
CA VAL A 86 -0.65 -0.93 15.59
C VAL A 86 -0.49 -0.02 14.38
N ALA A 87 -1.44 -0.06 13.44
CA ALA A 87 -1.41 0.75 12.23
C ALA A 87 -2.83 1.15 11.76
N SER A 88 -2.91 1.86 10.64
CA SER A 88 -4.18 2.12 9.95
C SER A 88 -4.74 0.85 9.32
N TYR A 89 -6.05 0.78 9.13
CA TYR A 89 -6.71 -0.26 8.35
C TYR A 89 -6.50 -0.10 6.83
N ASN A 90 -5.91 1.01 6.36
CA ASN A 90 -5.69 1.27 4.94
C ASN A 90 -4.56 0.39 4.36
N PRO A 91 -4.85 -0.58 3.47
CA PRO A 91 -3.83 -1.47 2.89
C PRO A 91 -2.86 -0.72 1.97
N TRP A 92 -3.27 0.38 1.37
CA TRP A 92 -2.43 1.16 0.46
C TRP A 92 -1.22 1.79 1.15
N VAL A 93 -1.34 2.12 2.44
CA VAL A 93 -0.19 2.56 3.26
C VAL A 93 0.81 1.42 3.43
N SER A 94 0.33 0.21 3.69
CA SER A 94 1.18 -0.98 3.80
C SER A 94 1.91 -1.28 2.48
N LEU A 95 1.19 -1.24 1.36
CA LEU A 95 1.76 -1.47 0.03
C LEU A 95 2.82 -0.40 -0.28
N SER A 96 2.49 0.88 -0.09
CA SER A 96 3.43 1.99 -0.27
C SER A 96 4.68 1.81 0.59
N TRP A 97 4.55 1.41 1.85
CA TRP A 97 5.69 1.20 2.73
C TRP A 97 6.58 0.03 2.28
N MET A 98 6.00 -1.12 1.92
CA MET A 98 6.79 -2.26 1.42
C MET A 98 7.53 -1.96 0.12
N ILE A 99 6.95 -1.14 -0.76
CA ILE A 99 7.54 -0.79 -2.07
C ILE A 99 8.60 0.31 -1.94
N THR A 100 8.30 1.34 -1.16
CA THR A 100 9.18 2.51 -1.07
C THR A 100 10.23 2.40 0.02
N GLY A 101 9.97 1.59 1.05
CA GLY A 101 10.76 1.53 2.27
C GLY A 101 10.71 2.82 3.09
N LYS A 102 9.71 3.69 2.88
CA LYS A 102 9.60 5.00 3.53
C LYS A 102 8.52 5.02 4.61
N THR A 103 8.76 5.78 5.66
CA THR A 103 7.74 6.14 6.64
C THR A 103 6.74 7.13 6.06
N LEU A 104 5.60 7.32 6.73
CA LEU A 104 4.64 8.37 6.38
C LEU A 104 5.21 9.78 6.52
N GLY A 105 6.18 9.98 7.42
CA GLY A 105 6.95 11.21 7.55
C GLY A 105 7.94 11.44 6.41
N GLY A 106 8.14 10.46 5.53
CA GLY A 106 9.03 10.53 4.38
C GLY A 106 10.47 10.10 4.66
N MET A 107 10.78 9.64 5.87
CA MET A 107 12.09 9.08 6.18
C MET A 107 12.29 7.77 5.40
N GLN A 108 13.40 7.66 4.66
CA GLN A 108 13.82 6.41 4.04
C GLN A 108 14.25 5.46 5.16
N LEU A 109 13.50 4.40 5.41
CA LEU A 109 13.77 3.42 6.47
C LEU A 109 14.58 2.23 5.95
N HIS A 110 14.19 1.70 4.78
CA HIS A 110 14.82 0.53 4.19
C HIS A 110 15.63 0.91 2.95
N PRO A 111 16.80 0.31 2.73
CA PRO A 111 17.50 0.44 1.45
C PRO A 111 16.68 -0.24 0.35
N ARG A 112 16.81 0.22 -0.90
CA ARG A 112 15.98 -0.27 -2.03
C ARG A 112 16.02 -1.78 -2.25
N HIS A 113 17.14 -2.45 -1.93
CA HIS A 113 17.26 -3.90 -2.07
C HIS A 113 16.45 -4.70 -1.03
N ASN A 114 15.99 -4.05 0.05
CA ASN A 114 15.09 -4.66 1.05
C ASN A 114 13.61 -4.38 0.75
N CYS A 115 13.32 -3.49 -0.22
CA CYS A 115 11.96 -3.19 -0.65
C CYS A 115 11.44 -4.24 -1.63
N LEU A 116 10.12 -4.38 -1.69
CA LEU A 116 9.45 -5.28 -2.63
C LEU A 116 9.08 -4.55 -3.92
N ASP A 117 9.03 -5.28 -5.04
CA ASP A 117 8.31 -4.79 -6.22
C ASP A 117 6.79 -4.79 -5.99
N ARG A 118 6.06 -4.13 -6.89
CA ARG A 118 4.61 -3.95 -6.76
C ARG A 118 3.82 -5.27 -6.80
N GLU A 119 4.24 -6.20 -7.65
CA GLU A 119 3.56 -7.48 -7.80
C GLU A 119 3.74 -8.33 -6.54
N THR A 120 4.98 -8.44 -6.06
CA THR A 120 5.30 -9.15 -4.82
C THR A 120 4.55 -8.52 -3.64
N ALA A 121 4.55 -7.19 -3.51
CA ALA A 121 3.81 -6.49 -2.46
C ALA A 121 2.29 -6.72 -2.54
N LEU A 122 1.70 -6.77 -3.75
CA LEU A 122 0.28 -7.05 -3.93
C LEU A 122 -0.07 -8.49 -3.53
N ARG A 123 0.74 -9.47 -3.94
CA ARG A 123 0.57 -10.89 -3.57
C ARG A 123 0.62 -11.12 -2.06
N MET A 124 1.40 -10.32 -1.34
CA MET A 124 1.43 -10.35 0.14
C MET A 124 0.07 -10.03 0.78
N TRP A 125 -0.76 -9.21 0.10
CA TRP A 125 -2.09 -8.78 0.54
C TRP A 125 -3.25 -9.60 -0.07
N THR A 126 -2.97 -10.47 -1.05
CA THR A 126 -4.02 -11.20 -1.78
C THR A 126 -3.78 -12.71 -1.76
N GLU A 127 -2.81 -13.22 -2.49
CA GLU A 127 -2.55 -14.65 -2.62
C GLU A 127 -1.95 -15.24 -1.34
N ASN A 128 -0.87 -14.65 -0.82
CA ASN A 128 -0.08 -15.26 0.25
C ASN A 128 -0.85 -15.35 1.57
N VAL A 129 -1.77 -14.43 1.83
CA VAL A 129 -2.60 -14.42 3.06
C VAL A 129 -3.55 -15.63 3.12
N THR A 130 -3.83 -16.28 1.99
CA THR A 130 -4.73 -17.44 1.95
C THR A 130 -4.17 -18.66 2.65
N TRP A 131 -2.85 -18.82 2.67
CA TRP A 131 -2.18 -19.86 3.47
C TRP A 131 -2.47 -19.68 4.97
N PHE A 132 -2.39 -18.44 5.46
CA PHE A 132 -2.61 -18.09 6.87
C PHE A 132 -4.06 -18.28 7.33
N SER A 133 -5.00 -18.30 6.38
CA SER A 133 -6.43 -18.49 6.63
C SER A 133 -6.94 -19.89 6.26
N ASN A 134 -6.08 -20.78 5.74
CA ASN A 134 -6.45 -22.10 5.20
C ASN A 134 -7.48 -22.00 4.04
N GLU A 135 -7.30 -21.00 3.18
CA GLU A 135 -8.19 -20.67 2.06
C GLU A 135 -7.49 -20.68 0.70
N GLU A 136 -6.31 -21.31 0.62
CA GLU A 136 -5.59 -21.50 -0.64
C GLU A 136 -6.49 -22.14 -1.69
N GLY A 137 -6.43 -21.62 -2.92
CA GLY A 137 -7.25 -22.07 -4.04
C GLY A 137 -8.73 -21.63 -3.96
N LYS A 138 -9.17 -20.95 -2.91
CA LYS A 138 -10.53 -20.40 -2.80
C LYS A 138 -10.62 -18.92 -3.19
N LYS A 139 -9.59 -18.13 -2.91
CA LYS A 139 -9.53 -16.68 -3.18
C LYS A 139 -8.08 -16.19 -3.29
N GLY A 140 -7.92 -14.86 -3.44
CA GLY A 140 -6.62 -14.19 -3.46
C GLY A 140 -6.06 -13.98 -4.88
N ARG A 141 -6.66 -14.59 -5.91
CA ARG A 141 -6.29 -14.38 -7.31
C ARG A 141 -7.54 -14.26 -8.20
N ILE A 142 -7.42 -13.50 -9.27
CA ILE A 142 -8.41 -13.51 -10.36
C ILE A 142 -8.14 -14.75 -11.21
N GLU A 143 -8.72 -15.88 -10.79
CA GLU A 143 -8.51 -17.19 -11.39
C GLU A 143 -9.82 -17.99 -11.40
N LYS A 144 -9.99 -18.83 -12.43
CA LYS A 144 -11.17 -19.70 -12.53
C LYS A 144 -11.32 -20.57 -11.27
N SER A 145 -12.56 -20.70 -10.80
CA SER A 145 -12.94 -21.49 -9.61
C SER A 145 -12.63 -20.84 -8.26
N GLN A 146 -12.03 -19.65 -8.22
CA GLN A 146 -11.94 -18.84 -7.01
C GLN A 146 -13.17 -17.93 -6.85
N PHE A 147 -13.39 -17.41 -5.65
CA PHE A 147 -14.40 -16.38 -5.41
C PHE A 147 -14.15 -15.16 -6.29
N ALA A 148 -15.24 -14.56 -6.78
CA ALA A 148 -15.20 -13.28 -7.47
C ALA A 148 -15.08 -12.13 -6.44
N ASP A 149 -13.95 -12.12 -5.74
CA ASP A 149 -13.53 -11.06 -4.82
C ASP A 149 -12.52 -10.17 -5.54
N LEU A 150 -12.90 -8.93 -5.85
CA LEU A 150 -12.03 -8.00 -6.55
C LEU A 150 -12.29 -6.55 -6.17
N ILE A 151 -11.31 -5.72 -6.46
CA ILE A 151 -11.44 -4.27 -6.43
C ILE A 151 -11.06 -3.69 -7.78
N VAL A 152 -11.65 -2.55 -8.13
CA VAL A 152 -11.17 -1.64 -9.16
C VAL A 152 -10.60 -0.43 -8.42
N PRO A 153 -9.27 -0.22 -8.43
CA PRO A 153 -8.69 0.99 -7.85
C PRO A 153 -8.97 2.22 -8.73
N ASP A 154 -8.99 3.40 -8.12
CA ASP A 154 -9.17 4.69 -8.82
C ASP A 154 -8.01 5.06 -9.77
N LYS A 155 -6.85 4.43 -9.58
CA LYS A 155 -5.65 4.57 -10.42
C LYS A 155 -5.01 3.22 -10.69
N ASP A 156 -4.28 3.12 -11.79
CA ASP A 156 -3.48 1.93 -12.07
C ASP A 156 -2.32 1.80 -11.06
N PHE A 157 -2.47 0.84 -10.15
CA PHE A 157 -1.48 0.51 -9.14
C PHE A 157 -0.14 0.07 -9.74
N PHE A 158 -0.04 -0.39 -10.99
CA PHE A 158 1.25 -0.79 -11.55
C PHE A 158 2.03 0.38 -12.16
N SER A 159 1.37 1.50 -12.49
CA SER A 159 1.99 2.61 -13.21
C SER A 159 1.94 3.97 -12.50
N CYS A 160 1.09 4.15 -11.47
CA CYS A 160 1.02 5.40 -10.71
C CYS A 160 2.35 5.74 -10.03
N ALA A 161 2.58 7.01 -9.66
CA ALA A 161 3.80 7.36 -8.94
C ALA A 161 3.84 6.71 -7.54
N GLU A 162 5.04 6.42 -7.02
CA GLU A 162 5.22 5.73 -5.73
C GLU A 162 4.59 6.50 -4.55
N ASP A 163 4.63 7.83 -4.60
CA ASP A 163 4.08 8.71 -3.58
C ASP A 163 2.55 8.84 -3.64
N GLU A 164 1.93 8.38 -4.73
CA GLU A 164 0.48 8.28 -4.88
C GLU A 164 -0.09 6.99 -4.31
N ILE A 165 0.72 5.93 -4.17
CA ILE A 165 0.25 4.59 -3.77
C ILE A 165 -0.61 4.66 -2.50
N SER A 166 -0.15 5.37 -1.46
CA SER A 166 -0.86 5.47 -0.17
C SER A 166 -2.20 6.20 -0.24
N PHE A 167 -2.50 6.86 -1.36
CA PHE A 167 -3.71 7.65 -1.60
C PHE A 167 -4.68 6.97 -2.59
N LEU A 168 -4.35 5.78 -3.09
CA LEU A 168 -5.30 5.03 -3.91
C LEU A 168 -6.59 4.75 -3.11
N THR A 169 -7.68 4.72 -3.84
CA THR A 169 -8.99 4.32 -3.35
C THR A 169 -9.55 3.21 -4.23
N SER A 170 -10.69 2.66 -3.84
CA SER A 170 -11.43 1.72 -4.68
C SER A 170 -12.61 2.46 -5.30
N ASP A 171 -12.77 2.36 -6.61
CA ASP A 171 -13.95 2.81 -7.35
C ASP A 171 -15.06 1.74 -7.34
N LEU A 172 -14.68 0.46 -7.24
CA LEU A 172 -15.62 -0.66 -7.11
C LEU A 172 -15.03 -1.75 -6.22
N THR A 173 -15.82 -2.27 -5.29
CA THR A 173 -15.49 -3.50 -4.54
C THR A 173 -16.57 -4.55 -4.74
N MET A 174 -16.13 -5.77 -5.06
CA MET A 174 -16.97 -6.94 -5.24
C MET A 174 -16.53 -8.05 -4.30
N VAL A 175 -17.50 -8.71 -3.67
CA VAL A 175 -17.30 -9.84 -2.76
C VAL A 175 -18.23 -10.97 -3.18
N GLY A 176 -17.69 -12.15 -3.48
CA GLY A 176 -18.43 -13.33 -3.90
C GLY A 176 -19.27 -13.12 -5.15
N GLY A 177 -18.85 -12.21 -6.04
CA GLY A 177 -19.62 -11.83 -7.23
C GLY A 177 -20.69 -10.76 -7.01
N LYS A 178 -20.88 -10.28 -5.77
CA LYS A 178 -21.79 -9.18 -5.44
C LYS A 178 -21.01 -7.88 -5.32
N ILE A 179 -21.46 -6.83 -6.02
CA ILE A 179 -20.93 -5.46 -5.83
C ILE A 179 -21.42 -4.96 -4.46
N VAL A 180 -20.48 -4.63 -3.58
CA VAL A 180 -20.77 -4.15 -2.21
C VAL A 180 -20.42 -2.68 -2.02
N TYR A 181 -19.71 -2.09 -2.98
CA TYR A 181 -19.35 -0.68 -3.00
C TYR A 181 -19.14 -0.22 -4.44
N GLY A 182 -19.65 0.96 -4.78
CA GLY A 182 -19.41 1.63 -6.05
C GLY A 182 -19.28 3.14 -5.86
N ALA A 183 -18.30 3.74 -6.54
CA ALA A 183 -18.05 5.18 -6.57
C ALA A 183 -17.71 5.64 -7.99
N GLY A 184 -17.76 6.95 -8.22
CA GLY A 184 -17.45 7.56 -9.51
C GLY A 184 -18.25 6.90 -10.66
N PRO A 185 -17.58 6.34 -11.70
CA PRO A 185 -18.24 5.65 -12.81
C PRO A 185 -19.08 4.42 -12.42
N PHE A 186 -18.87 3.86 -11.22
CA PHE A 186 -19.60 2.68 -10.72
C PHE A 186 -20.65 3.02 -9.66
N SER A 187 -20.92 4.31 -9.42
CA SER A 187 -21.89 4.77 -8.41
C SER A 187 -23.29 4.17 -8.60
N ASP A 188 -23.73 3.97 -9.84
CA ASP A 188 -25.02 3.34 -10.16
C ASP A 188 -25.13 1.88 -9.67
N PHE A 189 -24.00 1.20 -9.42
CA PHE A 189 -23.97 -0.16 -8.89
C PHE A 189 -23.90 -0.23 -7.36
N ASN A 190 -23.88 0.91 -6.68
CA ASN A 190 -23.81 0.95 -5.23
C ASN A 190 -25.18 0.65 -4.61
N GLU A 191 -25.42 -0.61 -4.23
CA GLU A 191 -26.70 -1.04 -3.65
C GLU A 191 -26.92 -0.58 -2.20
N ASN A 192 -25.88 -0.20 -1.47
CA ASN A 192 -25.97 0.18 -0.05
C ASN A 192 -25.25 1.50 0.21
N ASP A 193 -25.91 2.41 0.91
CA ASP A 193 -25.26 3.60 1.43
C ASP A 193 -24.23 3.22 2.50
N ILE A 194 -23.08 3.89 2.48
CA ILE A 194 -22.06 3.72 3.51
C ILE A 194 -22.65 4.23 4.84
N PRO A 195 -22.67 3.43 5.90
CA PRO A 195 -23.16 3.91 7.19
C PRO A 195 -22.32 5.10 7.66
N PRO A 196 -22.94 6.13 8.25
CA PRO A 196 -22.21 7.29 8.74
C PRO A 196 -21.21 6.87 9.81
N ALA A 197 -20.09 7.58 9.90
CA ALA A 197 -19.09 7.33 10.93
C ALA A 197 -19.73 7.38 12.33
N MET A 198 -19.46 6.36 13.14
CA MET A 198 -19.92 6.27 14.52
C MET A 198 -18.81 6.64 15.50
N PRO A 199 -19.14 7.17 16.70
CA PRO A 199 -20.48 7.53 17.17
C PRO A 199 -21.00 8.86 16.57
N ASP A 200 -22.28 9.18 16.78
CA ASP A 200 -22.96 10.37 16.23
C ASP A 200 -22.27 11.71 16.54
N TRP A 201 -21.58 11.81 17.66
CA TRP A 201 -20.83 13.01 18.04
C TRP A 201 -19.41 13.06 17.46
N SER A 202 -18.97 12.03 16.73
CA SER A 202 -17.63 11.93 16.19
C SER A 202 -17.32 13.11 15.26
N PRO A 203 -16.21 13.84 15.47
CA PRO A 203 -15.76 14.86 14.52
C PRO A 203 -15.62 14.31 13.10
N VAL A 204 -15.29 13.02 12.93
CA VAL A 204 -15.22 12.37 11.62
C VAL A 204 -16.57 12.32 10.91
N ARG A 205 -17.67 12.22 11.66
CA ARG A 205 -19.03 12.25 11.09
C ARG A 205 -19.40 13.65 10.60
N THR A 206 -18.97 14.69 11.31
CA THR A 206 -19.32 16.09 10.98
C THR A 206 -18.37 16.71 9.95
N PHE A 207 -17.07 16.44 10.08
CA PHE A 207 -16.00 17.10 9.33
C PHE A 207 -15.26 16.17 8.37
N GLY A 208 -15.62 14.88 8.34
CA GLY A 208 -14.89 13.87 7.56
C GLY A 208 -13.65 13.30 8.28
N GLY A 209 -13.15 12.19 7.75
CA GLY A 209 -11.95 11.52 8.28
C GLY A 209 -10.64 12.16 7.83
N TYR A 210 -9.52 11.72 8.43
CA TYR A 210 -8.16 12.23 8.19
C TYR A 210 -7.74 12.32 6.71
N ALA A 211 -8.36 11.57 5.81
CA ALA A 211 -8.06 11.61 4.39
C ALA A 211 -9.26 11.98 3.50
N ALA A 212 -10.39 12.37 4.09
CA ALA A 212 -11.61 12.81 3.39
C ALA A 212 -11.89 11.96 2.12
N TRP A 213 -11.76 10.64 2.26
CA TRP A 213 -11.96 9.69 1.18
C TRP A 213 -13.40 9.84 0.68
N GLY A 214 -13.56 10.45 -0.50
CA GLY A 214 -14.87 10.88 -1.02
C GLY A 214 -14.95 12.35 -1.46
N GLU A 215 -13.93 13.17 -1.20
CA GLU A 215 -13.77 14.47 -1.87
C GLU A 215 -13.46 14.27 -3.36
N PRO A 216 -14.36 14.65 -4.29
CA PRO A 216 -14.16 14.45 -5.73
C PRO A 216 -12.95 15.23 -6.27
N GLU A 217 -12.55 16.29 -5.57
CA GLU A 217 -11.40 17.14 -5.93
C GLU A 217 -10.05 16.67 -5.37
N GLY A 218 -9.99 15.48 -4.79
CA GLY A 218 -8.74 14.75 -4.58
C GLY A 218 -8.37 14.53 -3.12
N ALA A 219 -8.43 13.26 -2.72
CA ALA A 219 -7.77 12.79 -1.51
C ALA A 219 -6.31 13.27 -1.49
N GLY A 220 -5.94 14.00 -0.44
CA GLY A 220 -4.58 14.51 -0.27
C GLY A 220 -4.25 15.83 -0.98
N LYS A 221 -5.19 16.51 -1.68
CA LYS A 221 -5.00 17.86 -2.26
C LYS A 221 -4.51 18.89 -1.23
N HIS A 222 -4.93 18.75 0.02
CA HIS A 222 -4.50 19.57 1.16
C HIS A 222 -3.58 18.83 2.14
N SER A 223 -3.07 17.64 1.78
CA SER A 223 -2.11 16.94 2.64
C SER A 223 -0.83 17.78 2.72
N LEU A 224 -0.34 18.00 3.95
CA LEU A 224 0.91 18.74 4.19
C LEU A 224 2.07 18.21 3.34
N ARG A 225 2.07 16.90 3.03
CA ARG A 225 3.04 16.25 2.16
C ARG A 225 2.90 16.68 0.70
N ARG A 226 1.69 16.70 0.12
CA ARG A 226 1.47 17.20 -1.25
C ARG A 226 1.75 18.70 -1.34
N THR A 227 1.38 19.48 -0.32
CA THR A 227 1.76 20.90 -0.23
C THR A 227 3.28 21.09 -0.14
N SER A 228 3.99 20.24 0.62
CA SER A 228 5.46 20.29 0.71
C SER A 228 6.17 19.86 -0.59
N ILE A 229 5.56 18.95 -1.36
CA ILE A 229 6.03 18.55 -2.70
C ILE A 229 5.76 19.68 -3.71
N ALA A 230 4.62 20.36 -3.59
CA ALA A 230 4.30 21.54 -4.40
C ALA A 230 5.20 22.76 -4.09
N THR A 231 5.92 22.78 -2.96
CA THR A 231 6.88 23.84 -2.61
C THR A 231 8.29 23.65 -3.19
N CYS A 232 8.48 22.86 -4.25
CA CYS A 232 9.68 22.99 -5.09
C CYS A 232 9.84 24.47 -5.47
N GLY A 233 10.91 25.13 -4.97
CA GLY A 233 11.06 26.59 -4.85
C GLY A 233 11.06 27.41 -6.15
N CYS A 234 9.96 27.41 -6.88
CA CYS A 234 9.70 28.27 -8.02
C CYS A 234 8.83 29.46 -7.55
N ALA A 235 9.30 30.68 -7.81
CA ALA A 235 8.73 31.91 -7.24
C ALA A 235 7.37 32.36 -7.83
N ASN A 236 6.73 31.59 -8.72
CA ASN A 236 5.47 31.97 -9.38
C ASN A 236 4.51 30.77 -9.52
N ASN A 237 3.24 30.98 -9.12
CA ASN A 237 2.15 30.03 -9.28
C ASN A 237 1.60 30.05 -10.72
N CYS A 238 1.62 28.92 -11.43
CA CYS A 238 0.88 28.75 -12.69
C CYS A 238 -0.38 27.90 -12.46
N ASN A 239 -1.55 28.53 -12.44
CA ASN A 239 -2.85 27.93 -12.10
C ASN A 239 -3.46 27.01 -13.17
N ILE A 240 -2.79 26.74 -14.29
CA ILE A 240 -3.42 26.04 -15.43
C ILE A 240 -3.19 24.52 -15.41
N HIS A 241 -2.10 24.02 -14.79
CA HIS A 241 -1.78 22.57 -14.79
C HIS A 241 -1.35 22.00 -13.42
N GLY A 242 -1.55 22.74 -12.32
CA GLY A 242 -1.36 22.24 -10.96
C GLY A 242 -0.08 21.44 -10.75
N HIS A 243 1.10 22.00 -11.04
CA HIS A 243 2.44 21.45 -10.75
C HIS A 243 2.61 19.90 -10.83
N ASP A 244 1.98 19.25 -11.81
CA ASP A 244 2.08 17.81 -12.02
C ASP A 244 3.20 17.47 -13.01
N HIS A 245 4.43 17.78 -12.62
CA HIS A 245 5.63 17.52 -13.44
C HIS A 245 5.88 16.03 -13.64
N ALA A 246 5.41 15.20 -12.70
CA ALA A 246 5.52 13.75 -12.77
C ALA A 246 4.63 13.20 -13.91
N SER A 247 3.35 13.57 -13.95
CA SER A 247 2.44 13.24 -15.06
C SER A 247 2.96 13.70 -16.43
N ALA A 248 3.47 14.93 -16.52
CA ALA A 248 4.01 15.46 -17.77
C ALA A 248 5.26 14.68 -18.25
N TRP A 249 6.13 14.25 -17.33
CA TRP A 249 7.34 13.49 -17.64
C TRP A 249 7.08 12.00 -17.93
N THR A 250 6.02 11.42 -17.35
CA THR A 250 5.67 10.00 -17.53
C THR A 250 4.61 9.77 -18.60
N SER A 251 3.94 10.81 -19.09
CA SER A 251 3.00 10.71 -20.20
C SER A 251 3.73 10.42 -21.53
N GLN A 252 3.27 9.41 -22.27
CA GLN A 252 3.70 9.17 -23.65
C GLN A 252 3.05 10.19 -24.59
N LEU A 253 3.45 11.46 -24.49
CA LEU A 253 3.12 12.46 -25.50
C LEU A 253 4.15 12.38 -26.64
N PRO A 254 3.75 12.59 -27.90
CA PRO A 254 4.66 12.49 -29.05
C PRO A 254 5.61 13.69 -29.09
N ILE A 255 6.63 13.69 -28.23
CA ILE A 255 7.67 14.72 -28.07
C ILE A 255 8.54 14.92 -29.32
N SER A 256 8.38 14.10 -30.36
CA SER A 256 9.07 14.24 -31.63
C SER A 256 8.32 15.09 -32.67
N ASP A 257 7.03 15.42 -32.45
CA ASP A 257 6.24 16.24 -33.39
C ASP A 257 6.17 17.70 -32.92
N LEU A 258 7.13 18.50 -33.38
CA LEU A 258 7.22 19.94 -33.09
C LEU A 258 6.20 20.78 -33.88
N LYS A 259 5.36 20.18 -34.74
CA LYS A 259 4.42 20.90 -35.61
C LYS A 259 2.94 20.51 -35.41
N GLY A 260 2.66 19.49 -34.59
CA GLY A 260 1.30 19.11 -34.22
C GLY A 260 0.63 20.17 -33.35
N PHE A 261 -0.67 20.38 -33.58
CA PHE A 261 -1.53 21.33 -32.84
C PHE A 261 -1.58 21.07 -31.31
N PHE A 262 -1.13 19.89 -30.85
CA PHE A 262 -1.04 19.49 -29.43
C PHE A 262 0.41 19.19 -28.97
N GLY A 263 1.44 19.77 -29.61
CA GLY A 263 2.83 19.65 -29.18
C GLY A 263 3.15 20.50 -27.93
N ALA A 264 4.22 20.14 -27.20
CA ALA A 264 4.61 20.70 -25.88
C ALA A 264 4.88 22.23 -25.79
N LEU A 265 4.80 22.95 -26.91
CA LEU A 265 4.96 24.41 -26.99
C LEU A 265 3.74 25.10 -27.65
N GLY A 266 2.63 24.39 -27.84
CA GLY A 266 1.42 24.85 -28.52
C GLY A 266 0.55 25.83 -27.71
N CYS A 267 1.14 26.88 -27.15
CA CYS A 267 0.44 28.06 -26.62
C CYS A 267 1.39 29.28 -26.66
N ALA A 268 1.86 29.64 -27.86
CA ALA A 268 2.47 30.96 -28.06
C ALA A 268 1.36 32.01 -28.21
N CYS A 269 0.84 32.48 -27.08
CA CYS A 269 0.06 33.72 -27.05
C CYS A 269 1.02 34.88 -27.32
N TRP A 270 0.82 35.53 -28.47
CA TRP A 270 1.51 36.75 -28.87
C TRP A 270 1.28 37.86 -27.83
N ALA A 271 2.38 38.53 -27.48
CA ALA A 271 2.37 39.77 -26.72
C ALA A 271 1.79 40.92 -27.56
N MET A 272 0.86 41.65 -26.97
CA MET A 272 0.78 43.11 -26.96
C MET A 272 0.38 43.50 -25.53
#